data_AF-A0A2R6L377-F1
#
_entry.id   AF-A0A2R6L377-F1
#
_cell.length_a   1.000
_cell.length_b   1.000
_cell.length_c   1.000
_cell.angle_alpha   90.00
_cell.angle_beta   90.00
_cell.angle_gamma   90.00
#
_symmetry.space_group_name_H-M   'P 1'
#
loop_
_entity.id
_entity.type
_entity.pdbx_description
1 polymer ?
#
loop_
_entity_poly.entity_id
_entity_poly.type
_entity_poly.pdbx_seq_one_letter_code
_entity_poly.pdbx_strand_id
1 'polypeptide(L)'
;MTIETVSERVRELAEHHGMDESAVIQEAVETGVETLYRDMIVSRYLDDEITREEAVDHLGIELVEEVEAAREAVEEDVKWGLQA
;
A
#
# COMPACT_ATOMS: atom_id res chain seq x y z
N MET A 1 -13.09 -6.04 24.24
CA MET A 1 -13.06 -5.92 22.78
C MET A 1 -13.32 -7.30 22.23
N THR A 2 -14.55 -7.57 21.78
CA THR A 2 -14.80 -8.74 20.95
C THR A 2 -13.96 -8.57 19.70
N ILE A 3 -13.15 -9.57 19.35
CA ILE A 3 -12.51 -9.60 18.04
C ILE A 3 -13.66 -9.85 17.07
N GLU A 4 -14.23 -8.79 16.50
CA GLU A 4 -15.12 -8.93 15.36
C GLU A 4 -14.40 -9.75 14.30
N THR A 5 -15.06 -10.85 13.93
CA THR A 5 -14.55 -11.74 12.90
C THR A 5 -14.62 -11.04 11.55
N VAL A 6 -13.72 -11.38 10.62
CA VAL A 6 -13.75 -10.81 9.26
C VAL A 6 -15.13 -11.01 8.61
N SER A 7 -15.78 -12.15 8.86
CA SER A 7 -17.14 -12.44 8.40
C SER A 7 -18.20 -11.46 8.93
N GLU A 8 -18.04 -10.95 10.16
CA GLU A 8 -18.98 -10.01 10.76
C GLU A 8 -18.88 -8.63 10.10
N ARG A 9 -17.65 -8.17 9.83
CA ARG A 9 -17.40 -6.92 9.08
C ARG A 9 -17.89 -7.00 7.64
N VAL A 10 -17.69 -8.15 6.97
CA VAL A 10 -18.20 -8.37 5.62
C VAL A 10 -19.72 -8.25 5.58
N ARG A 11 -20.41 -8.85 6.56
CA ARG A 11 -21.87 -8.73 6.66
C ARG A 11 -22.31 -7.29 6.90
N GLU A 12 -21.68 -6.60 7.83
CA GLU A 12 -22.03 -5.20 8.15
C GLU A 12 -21.85 -4.28 6.93
N LEU A 13 -20.75 -4.45 6.18
CA LEU A 13 -20.50 -3.73 4.93
C LEU A 13 -21.56 -4.07 3.87
N ALA A 14 -21.88 -5.36 3.69
CA ALA A 14 -22.89 -5.81 2.75
C ALA A 14 -24.27 -5.20 3.05
N GLU A 15 -24.68 -5.23 4.32
CA GLU A 15 -25.94 -4.64 4.79
C GLU A 15 -25.95 -3.11 4.61
N HIS A 16 -24.85 -2.43 4.96
CA HIS A 16 -24.75 -0.97 4.86
C HIS A 16 -24.82 -0.47 3.42
N HIS A 17 -24.12 -1.16 2.51
CA HIS A 17 -24.04 -0.77 1.10
C HIS A 17 -25.14 -1.38 0.24
N GLY A 18 -25.99 -2.26 0.78
CA GLY A 18 -27.06 -2.94 0.06
C GLY A 18 -26.54 -3.87 -1.05
N MET A 19 -25.39 -4.50 -0.82
CA MET A 19 -24.74 -5.41 -1.77
C MET A 19 -24.57 -6.80 -1.18
N ASP A 20 -24.28 -7.80 -2.02
CA ASP A 20 -24.02 -9.16 -1.56
C ASP A 20 -22.67 -9.26 -0.81
N GLU A 21 -22.59 -10.10 0.23
CA GLU A 21 -21.33 -10.38 0.94
C GLU A 21 -20.21 -10.83 -0.02
N SER A 22 -20.55 -11.52 -1.11
CA SER A 22 -19.58 -11.91 -2.14
C SER A 22 -18.99 -10.72 -2.91
N ALA A 23 -19.78 -9.66 -3.14
CA ALA A 23 -19.30 -8.45 -3.80
C ALA A 23 -18.33 -7.69 -2.88
N VAL A 24 -18.65 -7.58 -1.59
CA VAL A 24 -17.75 -7.01 -0.57
C VAL A 24 -16.43 -7.77 -0.52
N ILE A 25 -16.48 -9.11 -0.50
CA ILE A 25 -15.26 -9.94 -0.47
C ILE A 25 -14.44 -9.72 -1.75
N GLN A 26 -15.08 -9.68 -2.91
CA GLN A 26 -14.38 -9.44 -4.17
C GLN A 26 -13.66 -8.09 -4.15
N GLU A 27 -14.36 -7.01 -3.78
CA GLU A 27 -13.79 -5.66 -3.72
C GLU A 27 -12.63 -5.59 -2.70
N ALA A 28 -12.79 -6.24 -1.54
CA ALA A 28 -11.75 -6.32 -0.53
C ALA A 28 -10.51 -7.08 -1.03
N VAL A 29 -10.70 -8.18 -1.78
CA VAL A 29 -9.59 -8.94 -2.38
C VAL A 29 -8.92 -8.15 -3.49
N GLU A 30 -9.68 -7.51 -4.38
CA GLU A 30 -9.12 -6.69 -5.46
C GLU A 30 -8.28 -5.53 -4.91
N THR A 31 -8.85 -4.76 -3.98
CA THR A 31 -8.16 -3.65 -3.31
C THR A 31 -6.95 -4.14 -2.52
N GLY A 32 -7.09 -5.26 -1.81
CA GLY A 32 -6.00 -5.85 -1.03
C GLY A 32 -4.84 -6.32 -1.92
N VAL A 33 -5.14 -6.98 -3.03
CA VAL A 33 -4.11 -7.45 -3.98
C VAL A 33 -3.41 -6.26 -4.65
N GLU A 34 -4.15 -5.23 -5.06
CA GLU A 34 -3.57 -4.01 -5.62
C GLU A 34 -2.62 -3.32 -4.63
N THR A 35 -3.04 -3.22 -3.37
CA THR A 35 -2.22 -2.65 -2.29
C THR A 35 -0.93 -3.45 -2.08
N LEU A 36 -1.04 -4.77 -1.96
CA LEU A 36 0.12 -5.66 -1.79
C LEU A 36 1.07 -5.62 -2.99
N TYR A 37 0.53 -5.51 -4.20
CA TYR A 37 1.33 -5.39 -5.41
C TYR A 37 2.09 -4.06 -5.44
N ARG A 38 1.43 -2.95 -5.12
CA ARG A 38 2.07 -1.63 -5.00
C ARG A 38 3.20 -1.64 -3.99
N ASP A 39 2.97 -2.18 -2.79
CA ASP A 39 3.99 -2.29 -1.73
C ASP A 39 5.21 -3.10 -2.20
N MET A 40 4.98 -4.21 -2.91
CA MET A 40 6.06 -5.01 -3.48
C MET A 40 6.91 -4.19 -4.47
N ILE A 41 6.29 -3.44 -5.38
CA ILE A 41 7.03 -2.62 -6.37
C ILE A 41 7.82 -1.50 -5.66
N VAL A 42 7.22 -0.85 -4.66
CA VAL A 42 7.91 0.17 -3.86
C VAL A 42 9.14 -0.41 -3.16
N SER A 43 9.02 -1.58 -2.52
CA SER A 43 10.15 -2.26 -1.89
C SER A 43 11.26 -2.52 -2.90
N ARG A 44 10.93 -3.13 -4.04
CA ARG A 44 11.90 -3.43 -5.10
C ARG A 44 12.60 -2.18 -5.62
N TYR A 45 11.88 -1.08 -5.74
CA TYR A 45 12.45 0.18 -6.17
C TYR A 45 13.42 0.77 -5.13
N LEU A 46 13.03 0.77 -3.85
CA LEU A 46 13.88 1.23 -2.75
C LEU A 46 15.12 0.35 -2.54
N ASP A 47 15.00 -0.94 -2.82
CA ASP A 47 16.09 -1.92 -2.77
C ASP A 47 16.99 -1.90 -4.04
N ASP A 48 16.77 -0.93 -4.94
CA ASP A 48 17.48 -0.78 -6.23
C ASP A 48 17.37 -2.03 -7.15
N GLU A 49 16.36 -2.88 -6.95
CA GLU A 49 16.12 -4.10 -7.76
C GLU A 49 15.47 -3.78 -9.11
N ILE A 50 14.75 -2.66 -9.21
CA ILE A 50 14.16 -2.14 -10.45
C ILE A 50 14.57 -0.70 -10.69
N THR A 51 14.58 -0.30 -11.96
CA THR A 51 14.89 1.08 -12.34
C THR A 51 13.74 2.03 -12.02
N ARG A 52 14.05 3.33 -11.98
CA ARG A 52 13.04 4.40 -11.87
C ARG A 52 12.02 4.35 -13.00
N GLU A 53 12.45 4.05 -14.23
CA GLU A 53 11.55 3.94 -15.38
C GLU A 53 10.55 2.79 -15.19
N GLU A 54 11.03 1.61 -14.80
CA GLU A 54 10.17 0.46 -14.48
C GLU A 54 9.22 0.75 -13.32
N ALA A 55 9.70 1.44 -12.27
CA ALA A 55 8.86 1.85 -11.16
C ALA A 55 7.75 2.82 -11.62
N VAL A 56 8.07 3.81 -12.46
CA VAL A 56 7.10 4.77 -13.01
C VAL A 56 6.06 4.05 -13.89
N ASP A 57 6.46 3.06 -14.68
CA ASP A 57 5.54 2.28 -15.50
C ASP A 57 4.52 1.49 -14.66
N HIS A 58 4.94 1.00 -13.48
CA HIS A 58 4.08 0.24 -12.58
C HIS A 58 3.25 1.11 -11.63
N LEU A 59 3.80 2.22 -11.15
CA LEU A 59 3.26 3.02 -10.04
C LEU A 59 2.75 4.40 -10.46
N GLY A 60 3.17 4.89 -11.62
CA GLY A 60 3.00 6.28 -12.02
C GLY A 60 4.08 7.19 -11.42
N ILE A 61 4.31 8.33 -12.10
CA ILE A 61 5.35 9.29 -11.73
C ILE A 61 5.11 9.92 -10.35
N GLU A 62 3.86 10.25 -10.03
CA GLU A 62 3.49 10.95 -8.79
C GLU A 62 3.88 10.12 -7.56
N LEU A 63 3.58 8.82 -7.58
CA LEU A 63 3.93 7.94 -6.46
C LEU A 63 5.43 7.70 -6.35
N VAL A 64 6.14 7.57 -7.48
CA VAL A 64 7.59 7.41 -7.46
C VAL A 64 8.25 8.64 -6.82
N GLU A 65 7.79 9.84 -7.16
CA GLU A 65 8.29 11.08 -6.55
C GLU A 65 7.99 11.15 -5.04
N GLU A 66 6.81 10.70 -4.58
CA GLU A 66 6.48 10.60 -3.16
C GLU A 66 7.41 9.63 -2.41
N VAL A 67 7.70 8.46 -3.00
CA VAL A 67 8.60 7.46 -2.43
C VAL A 67 10.04 7.99 -2.36
N GLU A 68 10.53 8.65 -3.42
CA GLU A 68 11.84 9.28 -3.45
C GLU A 68 11.98 10.35 -2.35
N ALA A 69 10.98 11.24 -2.22
CA ALA A 69 10.97 12.28 -1.19
C ALA A 69 10.94 11.69 0.23
N ALA A 70 10.16 10.62 0.45
CA ALA A 70 10.12 9.93 1.73
C ALA A 70 11.48 9.28 2.08
N ARG A 71 12.14 8.65 1.09
CA ARG A 71 13.49 8.09 1.27
C ARG A 71 14.49 9.17 1.66
N GLU A 72 14.50 10.31 0.95
CA GLU A 72 15.42 11.42 1.24
C GLU A 72 15.24 11.94 2.66
N ALA A 73 14.00 12.18 3.09
CA ALA A 73 13.69 12.64 4.44
C ALA A 73 14.21 11.67 5.53
N VAL A 74 14.03 10.36 5.33
CA VAL A 74 14.54 9.34 6.26
C VAL A 74 16.07 9.32 6.27
N GLU A 75 16.72 9.43 5.12
CA GLU A 75 18.18 9.49 5.04
C GLU A 75 18.76 10.74 5.73
N GLU A 76 18.09 11.89 5.63
CA GLU A 76 18.45 13.12 6.34
C GLU A 76 18.33 12.95 7.85
N ASP A 77 17.23 12.37 8.34
CA ASP A 77 17.00 12.10 9.76
C ASP A 77 18.08 11.16 10.33
N VAL A 78 18.44 10.11 9.59
CA VAL A 78 19.53 9.19 9.98
C VAL A 78 20.87 9.93 10.05
N LYS A 79 21.20 10.75 9.04
CA LYS A 79 22.45 11.54 9.03
C LYS A 79 22.50 12.50 10.23
N TRP A 80 21.40 13.17 10.53
CA TRP A 80 21.30 14.05 11.69
C TRP A 80 21.56 13.27 12.99
N GLY A 81 20.93 12.10 13.16
CA GLY A 81 21.11 11.25 14.34
C GLY A 81 22.54 10.72 14.52
N LEU A 82 23.28 10.51 13.42
CA LEU A 82 24.69 10.07 13.45
C LEU A 82 25.68 11.23 13.75
N GLN A 83 25.24 12.48 13.62
CA GLN A 83 26.06 13.68 13.86
C GLN A 83 25.80 14.33 15.23
N ALA A 84 24.82 13.84 15.99
CA ALA A 84 24.46 14.30 17.34
C ALA A 84 25.28 13.60 18.44
#